data_AF-A0A958NV28-F1
#
_entry.id   AF-A0A958NV28-F1
#
_cell.length_a   1.000
_cell.length_b   1.000
_cell.length_c   1.000
_cell.angle_alpha   90.00
_cell.angle_beta   90.00
_cell.angle_gamma   90.00
#
_symmetry.space_group_name_H-M   'P 1'
#
loop_
_entity.id
_entity.type
_entity.pdbx_description
1 polymer ?
#
loop_
_entity_poly.entity_id
_entity_poly.type
_entity_poly.pdbx_seq_one_letter_code
_entity_poly.pdbx_strand_id
1 'polypeptide(L)'
;MMKRLTLFVSLLKVAASMVGCSSLPPVNYLNGVTYKQNGSNMFTATYSGDRDTFTTTASNLAQIAAIESCMGKGRRAALFHEVIDESTKEIYTHLYSRDYVSNTLRDKNPTVHSEPMYVHAPRFTVRYSCANNYRALTQTPQITELKPEVVSYATRDFRGGLQVSNIKEAGPLREGDVITHIGGIRVEKVYQFRIALSTATREFIPIRILRNQVELTLKAKTSHATNSLYADNIRRLEEACKFAQPVELPDVCWALAILAE
;
A
#
# COMPACT_ATOMS: atom_id res chain seq x y z
N MET A 1 9.93 18.18 -50.46
CA MET A 1 10.05 19.17 -49.37
C MET A 1 8.67 19.38 -48.74
N MET A 2 8.12 18.38 -48.02
CA MET A 2 6.73 18.43 -47.52
C MET A 2 6.39 17.34 -46.48
N LYS A 3 7.25 17.10 -45.48
CA LYS A 3 7.01 16.09 -44.43
C LYS A 3 7.29 16.54 -42.98
N ARG A 4 7.54 17.84 -42.73
CA ARG A 4 7.84 18.36 -41.38
C ARG A 4 6.72 19.17 -40.73
N LEU A 5 5.63 19.48 -41.43
CA LEU A 5 4.59 20.37 -40.92
C LEU A 5 3.41 19.66 -40.24
N THR A 6 3.19 18.37 -40.50
CA THR A 6 2.04 17.62 -39.96
C THR A 6 2.25 17.06 -38.55
N LEU A 7 3.51 16.94 -38.08
CA LEU A 7 3.79 16.45 -36.72
C LEU A 7 3.68 17.55 -35.65
N PHE A 8 3.85 18.82 -36.02
CA PHE A 8 3.78 19.95 -35.08
C PHE A 8 2.34 20.36 -34.74
N VAL A 9 1.37 20.08 -35.61
CA VAL A 9 -0.05 20.41 -35.38
C VAL A 9 -0.75 19.37 -34.49
N SER A 10 -0.25 18.13 -34.46
CA SER A 10 -0.76 17.06 -33.59
C SER A 10 -0.32 17.22 -32.13
N LEU A 11 0.89 17.73 -31.90
CA LEU A 11 1.39 18.06 -30.55
C LEU A 11 0.72 19.31 -29.97
N LEU A 12 0.34 20.27 -30.82
CA LEU A 12 -0.37 21.47 -30.35
C LEU A 12 -1.85 21.24 -29.98
N LYS A 13 -2.50 20.21 -30.54
CA LYS A 13 -3.90 19.89 -30.18
C LYS A 13 -4.04 19.15 -28.85
N VAL A 14 -2.98 18.50 -28.36
CA VAL A 14 -2.95 17.94 -26.99
C VAL A 14 -2.63 19.05 -25.97
N ALA A 15 -1.85 20.05 -26.34
CA ALA A 15 -1.57 21.21 -25.49
C ALA A 15 -2.75 22.21 -25.39
N ALA A 16 -3.68 22.23 -26.36
CA ALA A 16 -4.80 23.17 -26.38
C ALA A 16 -6.01 22.76 -25.53
N SER A 17 -6.01 21.56 -24.92
CA SER A 17 -6.96 21.20 -23.86
C SER A 17 -6.45 21.54 -22.45
N MET A 18 -5.30 22.22 -22.32
CA MET A 18 -4.62 22.52 -21.05
C MET A 18 -4.81 23.96 -20.53
N VAL A 19 -5.84 24.67 -21.02
CA VAL A 19 -6.21 25.97 -20.45
C VAL A 19 -7.30 25.75 -19.41
N GLY A 20 -6.87 25.50 -18.17
CA GLY A 20 -7.80 25.35 -17.04
C GLY A 20 -7.21 24.88 -15.72
N CYS A 21 -5.90 24.99 -15.49
CA CYS A 21 -5.29 24.62 -14.20
C CYS A 21 -5.14 25.86 -13.30
N SER A 22 -6.26 26.43 -12.86
CA SER A 22 -6.25 27.47 -11.83
C SER A 22 -7.34 27.18 -10.80
N SER A 23 -6.88 26.77 -9.61
CA SER A 23 -7.58 26.79 -8.32
C SER A 23 -8.97 26.14 -8.27
N LEU A 24 -9.02 24.83 -8.03
CA LEU A 24 -10.18 24.19 -7.42
C LEU A 24 -9.75 23.45 -6.14
N PRO A 25 -10.51 23.54 -5.04
CA PRO A 25 -10.18 22.88 -3.79
C PRO A 25 -10.33 21.35 -3.94
N PRO A 26 -9.51 20.54 -3.24
CA PRO A 26 -9.59 19.08 -3.35
C PRO A 26 -10.95 18.58 -2.89
N VAL A 27 -11.65 17.79 -3.71
CA VAL A 27 -12.99 17.31 -3.37
C VAL A 27 -12.99 15.91 -2.71
N ASN A 28 -13.57 15.89 -1.51
CA ASN A 28 -14.06 14.83 -0.62
C ASN A 28 -14.35 13.40 -1.16
N TYR A 29 -13.34 12.61 -1.52
CA TYR A 29 -13.30 11.15 -1.25
C TYR A 29 -12.47 10.81 0.01
N LEU A 30 -11.84 11.82 0.60
CA LEU A 30 -11.00 11.74 1.80
C LEU A 30 -11.79 11.73 3.12
N ASN A 31 -13.12 11.72 3.09
CA ASN A 31 -13.91 11.53 4.30
C ASN A 31 -13.62 10.13 4.85
N GLY A 32 -12.79 10.07 5.90
CA GLY A 32 -12.31 8.82 6.50
C GLY A 32 -10.85 8.50 6.23
N VAL A 33 -10.13 9.28 5.39
CA VAL A 33 -8.69 9.12 5.19
C VAL A 33 -7.90 9.99 6.17
N THR A 34 -7.00 9.38 6.93
CA THR A 34 -6.06 10.11 7.79
C THR A 34 -4.61 9.77 7.42
N TYR A 35 -3.77 10.80 7.34
CA TYR A 35 -2.34 10.66 7.09
C TYR A 35 -1.54 10.92 8.35
N LYS A 36 -0.50 10.12 8.58
CA LYS A 36 0.47 10.36 9.64
C LYS A 36 1.88 10.03 9.18
N GLN A 37 2.83 10.87 9.56
CA GLN A 37 4.24 10.62 9.35
C GLN A 37 4.83 9.96 10.59
N ASN A 38 5.47 8.80 10.41
CA ASN A 38 6.07 7.99 11.47
C ASN A 38 7.59 7.95 11.26
N GLY A 39 8.26 9.08 11.49
CA GLY A 39 9.71 9.24 11.26
C GLY A 39 10.05 9.86 9.90
N SER A 40 11.33 9.83 9.50
CA SER A 40 11.81 10.62 8.36
C SER A 40 11.27 10.17 6.99
N ASN A 41 11.02 8.87 6.79
CA ASN A 41 10.64 8.32 5.48
C ASN A 41 9.51 7.27 5.55
N MET A 42 8.79 7.16 6.67
CA MET A 42 7.67 6.24 6.80
C MET A 42 6.38 7.02 7.05
N PHE A 43 5.33 6.65 6.35
CA PHE A 43 4.01 7.25 6.40
C PHE A 43 2.95 6.18 6.63
N THR A 44 1.81 6.60 7.17
CA THR A 44 0.60 5.81 7.24
C THR A 44 -0.54 6.56 6.58
N ALA A 45 -1.31 5.83 5.77
CA ALA A 45 -2.59 6.27 5.25
C ALA A 45 -3.64 5.29 5.78
N THR A 46 -4.61 5.81 6.52
CA THR A 46 -5.69 5.00 7.09
C THR A 46 -6.98 5.40 6.44
N TYR A 47 -7.75 4.45 5.92
CA TYR A 47 -9.12 4.67 5.46
C TYR A 47 -10.09 4.04 6.47
N SER A 48 -11.13 4.78 6.84
CA SER A 48 -12.24 4.33 7.68
C SER A 48 -13.52 4.39 6.87
N GLY A 49 -14.07 3.24 6.51
CA GLY A 49 -15.34 3.11 5.80
C GLY A 49 -16.52 3.03 6.76
N ASP A 50 -17.70 3.27 6.21
CA ASP A 50 -18.97 3.04 6.89
C ASP A 50 -19.44 1.57 6.75
N ARG A 51 -20.64 1.29 7.25
CA ARG A 51 -21.26 -0.04 7.23
C ARG A 51 -21.51 -0.60 5.82
N ASP A 52 -21.60 0.28 4.83
CA ASP A 52 -21.93 -0.07 3.45
C ASP A 52 -20.66 -0.25 2.60
N THR A 53 -19.49 0.04 3.20
CA THR A 53 -18.19 -0.14 2.57
C THR A 53 -17.72 -1.60 2.67
N PHE A 54 -17.37 -2.21 1.53
CA PHE A 54 -16.72 -3.53 1.52
C PHE A 54 -15.27 -3.46 2.03
N THR A 55 -14.80 -4.52 2.70
CA THR A 55 -13.42 -4.63 3.22
C THR A 55 -12.36 -4.46 2.13
N THR A 56 -12.58 -5.08 0.97
CA THR A 56 -11.70 -4.95 -0.20
C THR A 56 -11.62 -3.51 -0.71
N THR A 57 -12.75 -2.82 -0.76
CA THR A 57 -12.82 -1.40 -1.13
C THR A 57 -12.05 -0.53 -0.15
N ALA A 58 -12.28 -0.69 1.15
CA ALA A 58 -11.57 0.07 2.19
C ALA A 58 -10.05 -0.15 2.15
N SER A 59 -9.60 -1.39 1.95
CA SER A 59 -8.19 -1.73 1.79
C SER A 59 -7.56 -1.09 0.55
N ASN A 60 -8.29 -1.08 -0.58
CA ASN A 60 -7.85 -0.44 -1.81
C ASN A 60 -7.77 1.08 -1.66
N LEU A 61 -8.77 1.71 -1.04
CA LEU A 61 -8.78 3.15 -0.79
C LEU A 61 -7.63 3.60 0.11
N ALA A 62 -7.28 2.82 1.14
CA ALA A 62 -6.10 3.11 1.96
C ALA A 62 -4.78 3.04 1.15
N GLN A 63 -4.68 2.11 0.19
CA GLN A 63 -3.51 1.99 -0.69
C GLN A 63 -3.42 3.12 -1.72
N ILE A 64 -4.55 3.53 -2.29
CA ILE A 64 -4.66 4.67 -3.20
C ILE A 64 -4.23 5.95 -2.51
N ALA A 65 -4.73 6.19 -1.30
CA ALA A 65 -4.35 7.34 -0.50
C ALA A 65 -2.82 7.41 -0.30
N ALA A 66 -2.15 6.27 -0.11
CA ALA A 66 -0.70 6.20 -0.03
C ALA A 66 0.00 6.51 -1.37
N ILE A 67 -0.54 6.05 -2.50
CA ILE A 67 -0.02 6.37 -3.85
C ILE A 67 -0.14 7.87 -4.13
N GLU A 68 -1.33 8.43 -3.97
CA GLU A 68 -1.61 9.86 -4.18
C GLU A 68 -0.75 10.73 -3.29
N SER A 69 -0.56 10.34 -2.02
CA SER A 69 0.33 11.04 -1.10
C SER A 69 1.77 11.09 -1.60
N CYS A 70 2.26 10.03 -2.25
CA CYS A 70 3.60 10.03 -2.83
C CYS A 70 3.68 10.86 -4.12
N MET A 71 2.69 10.75 -4.99
CA MET A 71 2.62 11.55 -6.23
C MET A 71 2.52 13.04 -5.93
N GLY A 72 1.67 13.44 -4.97
CA GLY A 72 1.55 14.83 -4.52
C GLY A 72 2.82 15.40 -3.89
N LYS A 73 3.74 14.54 -3.41
CA LYS A 73 5.09 14.92 -2.96
C LYS A 73 6.13 14.94 -4.08
N GLY A 74 5.71 14.81 -5.35
CA GLY A 74 6.59 14.73 -6.52
C GLY A 74 7.44 13.45 -6.53
N ARG A 75 6.99 12.38 -5.86
CA ARG A 75 7.70 11.10 -5.82
C ARG A 75 7.13 10.13 -6.84
N ARG A 76 7.99 9.32 -7.46
CA ARG A 76 7.56 8.41 -8.54
C ARG A 76 6.62 7.33 -8.05
N ALA A 77 6.86 6.72 -6.89
CA ALA A 77 6.08 5.56 -6.47
C ALA A 77 5.87 5.50 -4.94
N ALA A 78 4.75 4.92 -4.53
CA ALA A 78 4.57 4.40 -3.18
C ALA A 78 5.16 2.99 -3.09
N LEU A 79 5.86 2.73 -1.99
CA LEU A 79 6.38 1.43 -1.62
C LEU A 79 5.60 0.94 -0.40
N PHE A 80 4.66 0.03 -0.62
CA PHE A 80 3.86 -0.53 0.46
C PHE A 80 4.71 -1.46 1.34
N HIS A 81 4.59 -1.27 2.64
CA HIS A 81 5.30 -2.03 3.65
C HIS A 81 4.38 -3.04 4.32
N GLU A 82 3.17 -2.61 4.65
CA GLU A 82 2.21 -3.36 5.42
C GLU A 82 0.80 -2.80 5.14
N VAL A 83 -0.19 -3.69 5.12
CA VAL A 83 -1.62 -3.34 5.08
C VAL A 83 -2.25 -4.00 6.31
N ILE A 84 -2.74 -3.19 7.22
CA ILE A 84 -3.28 -3.62 8.53
C ILE A 84 -4.79 -3.49 8.48
N ASP A 85 -5.48 -4.58 8.76
CA ASP A 85 -6.93 -4.60 8.96
C ASP A 85 -7.24 -4.28 10.44
N GLU A 86 -7.85 -3.13 10.67
CA GLU A 86 -8.30 -2.63 11.97
C GLU A 86 -9.84 -2.63 12.05
N SER A 87 -10.51 -3.36 11.16
CA SER A 87 -11.98 -3.37 11.06
C SER A 87 -12.63 -3.88 12.34
N THR A 88 -13.63 -3.14 12.82
CA THR A 88 -14.42 -3.55 13.99
C THR A 88 -15.70 -4.24 13.55
N LYS A 89 -16.03 -5.33 14.25
CA LYS A 89 -17.35 -5.98 14.16
C LYS A 89 -18.09 -5.69 15.47
N GLU A 90 -19.02 -4.75 15.43
CA GLU A 90 -19.88 -4.46 16.58
C GLU A 90 -21.23 -5.15 16.41
N ILE A 91 -21.71 -5.76 17.48
CA ILE A 91 -23.03 -6.39 17.55
C ILE A 91 -23.96 -5.41 18.25
N TYR A 92 -24.96 -4.91 17.54
CA TYR A 92 -26.05 -4.13 18.12
C TYR A 92 -27.29 -5.02 18.21
N THR A 93 -27.77 -5.28 19.43
CA THR A 93 -29.11 -5.81 19.63
C THR A 93 -30.09 -4.64 19.59
N HIS A 94 -30.69 -4.40 18.43
CA HIS A 94 -31.85 -3.52 18.35
C HIS A 94 -33.07 -4.27 18.89
N LEU A 95 -33.69 -3.72 19.94
CA LEU A 95 -35.02 -4.12 20.38
C LEU A 95 -36.03 -3.53 19.40
N TYR A 96 -36.58 -4.35 18.50
CA TYR A 96 -37.72 -3.93 17.69
C TYR A 96 -39.03 -4.30 18.42
N SER A 97 -39.84 -3.30 18.74
CA SER A 97 -41.28 -3.50 18.98
C SER A 97 -41.96 -3.52 17.61
N ARG A 98 -42.48 -4.68 17.16
CA ARG A 98 -43.39 -4.72 16.02
C ARG A 98 -44.79 -4.32 16.49
N ASP A 99 -45.09 -3.04 16.50
CA ASP A 99 -46.48 -2.57 16.51
C ASP A 99 -47.03 -2.60 15.08
N TYR A 100 -47.22 -3.80 14.52
CA TYR A 100 -48.25 -3.99 13.49
C TYR A 100 -49.58 -4.05 14.23
N VAL A 101 -50.09 -2.89 14.64
CA VAL A 101 -51.47 -2.74 15.07
C VAL A 101 -52.34 -2.82 13.82
N SER A 102 -52.58 -4.05 13.36
CA SER A 102 -53.85 -4.38 12.73
C SER A 102 -54.91 -4.13 13.81
N ASN A 103 -55.82 -3.19 13.55
CA ASN A 103 -56.91 -2.77 14.43
C ASN A 103 -57.92 -3.88 14.82
N THR A 104 -57.54 -5.15 14.81
CA THR A 104 -58.44 -6.29 14.97
C THR A 104 -58.14 -7.23 16.12
N LEU A 105 -57.04 -7.10 16.88
CA LEU A 105 -56.80 -7.97 18.05
C LEU A 105 -56.09 -7.23 19.19
N ARG A 106 -56.86 -6.87 20.22
CA ARG A 106 -56.47 -6.04 21.36
C ARG A 106 -55.94 -6.81 22.59
N ASP A 107 -55.47 -8.06 22.45
CA ASP A 107 -55.20 -8.93 23.61
C ASP A 107 -53.99 -9.89 23.47
N LYS A 108 -52.87 -9.48 22.85
CA LYS A 108 -51.65 -10.31 22.91
C LYS A 108 -50.42 -9.48 23.25
N ASN A 109 -49.75 -9.89 24.34
CA ASN A 109 -48.41 -9.46 24.74
C ASN A 109 -47.53 -9.27 23.48
N PRO A 110 -46.89 -8.12 23.29
CA PRO A 110 -45.99 -7.94 22.17
C PRO A 110 -44.84 -8.94 22.31
N THR A 111 -44.73 -9.86 21.36
CA THR A 111 -43.56 -10.74 21.26
C THR A 111 -42.39 -9.87 20.79
N VAL A 112 -41.52 -9.50 21.73
CA VAL A 112 -40.28 -8.77 21.42
C VAL A 112 -39.33 -9.75 20.74
N HIS A 113 -39.03 -9.51 19.47
CA HIS A 113 -38.00 -10.23 18.74
C HIS A 113 -36.74 -9.37 18.73
N SER A 114 -35.66 -9.87 19.34
CA SER A 114 -34.32 -9.28 19.23
C SER A 114 -33.51 -10.09 18.21
N GLU A 115 -33.18 -9.49 17.09
CA GLU A 115 -32.20 -10.04 16.15
C GLU A 115 -30.90 -9.24 16.27
N PRO A 116 -29.74 -9.88 16.44
CA PRO A 116 -28.47 -9.18 16.44
C PRO A 116 -28.21 -8.60 15.06
N MET A 117 -27.99 -7.28 14.98
CA MET A 117 -27.50 -6.62 13.78
C MET A 117 -25.97 -6.50 13.87
N TYR A 118 -25.28 -6.98 12.84
CA TYR A 118 -23.84 -6.84 12.72
C TYR A 118 -23.52 -5.54 11.99
N VAL A 119 -22.87 -4.59 12.66
CA VAL A 119 -22.33 -3.40 12.00
C VAL A 119 -20.85 -3.67 11.73
N HIS A 120 -20.51 -3.80 10.45
CA HIS A 120 -19.13 -3.99 10.00
C HIS A 120 -18.60 -2.66 9.47
N ALA A 121 -17.74 -1.98 10.24
CA ALA A 121 -17.08 -0.75 9.78
C ALA A 121 -15.63 -1.10 9.38
N PRO A 122 -15.32 -1.22 8.07
CA PRO A 122 -13.98 -1.58 7.66
C PRO A 122 -13.01 -0.43 7.92
N ARG A 123 -11.85 -0.75 8.48
CA ARG A 123 -10.78 0.22 8.71
C ARG A 123 -9.46 -0.41 8.32
N PHE A 124 -8.74 0.25 7.41
CA PHE A 124 -7.46 -0.26 6.91
C PHE A 124 -6.39 0.80 7.00
N THR A 125 -5.24 0.42 7.58
CA THR A 125 -4.05 1.27 7.67
C THR A 125 -2.95 0.71 6.78
N VAL A 126 -2.49 1.52 5.83
CA VAL A 126 -1.35 1.19 4.96
C VAL A 126 -0.12 1.92 5.45
N ARG A 127 0.95 1.17 5.73
CA ARG A 127 2.28 1.74 5.98
C ARG A 127 3.04 1.79 4.67
N TYR A 128 3.63 2.93 4.36
CA TYR A 128 4.31 3.14 3.09
C TYR A 128 5.48 4.10 3.21
N SER A 129 6.35 4.08 2.21
CA SER A 129 7.35 5.11 1.95
C SER A 129 7.24 5.57 0.50
N CYS A 130 7.76 6.76 0.21
CA CYS A 130 7.75 7.31 -1.14
C CYS A 130 9.14 7.19 -1.77
N ALA A 131 9.24 6.59 -2.95
CA ALA A 131 10.49 6.28 -3.62
C ALA A 131 10.58 6.99 -4.97
N ASN A 132 11.71 7.64 -5.22
CA ASN A 132 12.11 8.11 -6.57
C ASN A 132 12.91 7.06 -7.34
N ASN A 133 13.59 6.20 -6.59
CA ASN A 133 14.35 5.10 -7.13
C ASN A 133 14.09 3.88 -6.24
N TYR A 134 13.82 2.75 -6.86
CA TYR A 134 13.68 1.48 -6.18
C TYR A 134 14.47 0.44 -6.97
N ARG A 135 15.38 -0.26 -6.29
CA ARG A 135 16.07 -1.41 -6.84
C ARG A 135 15.63 -2.65 -6.11
N ALA A 136 15.25 -3.69 -6.85
CA ALA A 136 14.93 -5.00 -6.28
C ALA A 136 16.17 -5.90 -6.30
N LEU A 137 16.24 -6.89 -5.41
CA LEU A 137 17.19 -7.99 -5.60
C LEU A 137 16.79 -8.78 -6.86
N THR A 138 17.80 -9.22 -7.61
CA THR A 138 17.55 -10.04 -8.82
C THR A 138 17.14 -11.47 -8.45
N GLN A 139 17.71 -12.04 -7.39
CA GLN A 139 17.11 -13.20 -6.75
C GLN A 139 15.95 -12.67 -5.91
N THR A 140 14.74 -13.21 -6.08
CA THR A 140 13.53 -12.71 -5.40
C THR A 140 13.19 -13.61 -4.21
N PRO A 141 13.96 -13.55 -3.09
CA PRO A 141 13.75 -14.47 -1.99
C PRO A 141 12.39 -14.22 -1.33
N GLN A 142 11.72 -15.31 -0.98
CA GLN A 142 10.70 -15.27 0.06
C GLN A 142 11.42 -15.15 1.40
N ILE A 143 10.95 -14.22 2.23
CA ILE A 143 11.58 -13.88 3.50
C ILE A 143 10.57 -13.96 4.64
N THR A 144 11.01 -14.53 5.75
CA THR A 144 10.23 -14.67 6.99
C THR A 144 10.96 -13.95 8.13
N GLU A 145 10.22 -13.23 8.97
CA GLU A 145 10.81 -12.55 10.12
C GLU A 145 11.21 -13.54 11.20
N LEU A 146 12.45 -13.43 11.67
CA LEU A 146 12.93 -14.15 12.83
C LEU A 146 12.97 -13.23 14.04
N LYS A 147 12.52 -13.79 15.17
CA LYS A 147 12.56 -13.09 16.46
C LYS A 147 14.01 -12.91 16.95
N PRO A 148 14.29 -11.88 17.77
CA PRO A 148 15.63 -11.61 18.28
C PRO A 148 16.30 -12.78 18.99
N GLU A 149 15.56 -13.63 19.69
CA GLU A 149 16.10 -14.74 20.47
C GLU A 149 16.82 -15.76 19.57
N VAL A 150 16.35 -15.95 18.34
CA VAL A 150 16.95 -16.90 17.38
C VAL A 150 18.23 -16.33 16.77
N VAL A 151 18.26 -15.03 16.50
CA VAL A 151 19.34 -14.37 15.76
C VAL A 151 20.46 -13.88 16.68
N SER A 152 20.11 -13.51 17.90
CA SER A 152 21.02 -12.96 18.91
C SER A 152 22.11 -13.93 19.34
N TYR A 153 21.89 -15.25 19.25
CA TYR A 153 22.91 -16.25 19.55
C TYR A 153 24.17 -16.08 18.68
N ALA A 154 24.00 -15.74 17.41
CA ALA A 154 25.11 -15.56 16.47
C ALA A 154 25.61 -14.11 16.39
N THR A 155 24.70 -13.13 16.49
CA THR A 155 25.03 -11.69 16.29
C THR A 155 25.37 -10.93 17.58
N ARG A 156 24.95 -11.46 18.74
CA ARG A 156 25.15 -10.85 20.07
C ARG A 156 24.57 -9.44 20.23
N ASP A 157 23.60 -9.06 19.41
CA ASP A 157 23.01 -7.70 19.42
C ASP A 157 21.56 -7.64 19.92
N PHE A 158 20.96 -8.78 20.30
CA PHE A 158 19.55 -8.88 20.70
C PHE A 158 18.57 -8.31 19.65
N ARG A 159 18.91 -8.42 18.36
CA ARG A 159 18.06 -7.96 17.25
C ARG A 159 17.61 -9.12 16.38
N GLY A 160 16.45 -8.95 15.73
CA GLY A 160 15.89 -9.92 14.80
C GLY A 160 16.65 -9.99 13.47
N GLY A 161 16.08 -10.73 12.53
CA GLY A 161 16.63 -10.89 11.18
C GLY A 161 15.58 -11.46 10.22
N LEU A 162 15.94 -11.62 8.96
CA LEU A 162 15.02 -12.11 7.93
C LEU A 162 15.56 -13.42 7.35
N GLN A 163 14.88 -14.53 7.60
CA GLN A 163 15.24 -15.83 7.05
C GLN A 163 14.77 -15.94 5.61
N VAL A 164 15.65 -16.39 4.72
CA VAL A 164 15.30 -16.80 3.35
C VAL A 164 14.59 -18.16 3.43
N SER A 165 13.28 -18.16 3.19
CA SER A 165 12.45 -19.36 3.25
C SER A 165 12.37 -20.09 1.92
N ASN A 166 12.45 -19.35 0.80
CA ASN A 166 12.48 -19.93 -0.54
C ASN A 166 13.22 -18.99 -1.51
N ILE A 167 13.95 -19.54 -2.48
CA ILE A 167 14.56 -18.75 -3.56
C ILE A 167 14.55 -19.53 -4.88
N LYS A 168 14.00 -18.91 -5.93
CA LYS A 168 13.87 -19.56 -7.24
C LYS A 168 15.06 -19.30 -8.15
N GLU A 169 15.62 -18.11 -8.09
CA GLU A 169 16.72 -17.70 -8.96
C GLU A 169 18.09 -17.97 -8.36
N ALA A 170 19.02 -18.43 -9.20
CA ALA A 170 20.40 -18.68 -8.82
C ALA A 170 21.16 -17.40 -8.42
N GLY A 171 22.10 -17.54 -7.48
CA GLY A 171 22.91 -16.43 -6.97
C GLY A 171 23.43 -16.67 -5.54
N PRO A 172 23.89 -15.62 -4.84
CA PRO A 172 24.66 -15.79 -3.60
C PRO A 172 23.83 -16.17 -2.36
N LEU A 173 22.55 -15.77 -2.29
CA LEU A 173 21.64 -16.14 -1.20
C LEU A 173 21.17 -17.57 -1.38
N ARG A 174 21.00 -18.28 -0.26
CA ARG A 174 20.50 -19.66 -0.17
C ARG A 174 19.36 -19.75 0.83
N GLU A 175 18.51 -20.75 0.65
CA GLU A 175 17.49 -21.09 1.65
C GLU A 175 18.14 -21.36 3.01
N GLY A 176 17.50 -20.88 4.07
CA GLY A 176 18.00 -20.96 5.44
C GLY A 176 18.95 -19.83 5.84
N ASP A 177 19.48 -19.03 4.91
CA ASP A 177 20.27 -17.84 5.25
C ASP A 177 19.43 -16.86 6.06
N VAL A 178 20.01 -16.25 7.08
CA VAL A 178 19.36 -15.17 7.84
C VAL A 178 20.00 -13.84 7.47
N ILE A 179 19.28 -13.00 6.75
CA ILE A 179 19.71 -11.66 6.37
C ILE A 179 19.62 -10.74 7.59
N THR A 180 20.73 -10.08 7.91
CA THR A 180 20.79 -9.11 9.01
C THR A 180 21.00 -7.69 8.50
N HIS A 181 21.71 -7.50 7.39
CA HIS A 181 21.92 -6.15 6.82
C HIS A 181 21.87 -6.15 5.30
N ILE A 182 21.40 -5.05 4.72
CA ILE A 182 21.39 -4.78 3.28
C ILE A 182 21.96 -3.39 3.05
N GLY A 183 23.05 -3.28 2.29
CA GLY A 183 23.67 -1.99 2.00
C GLY A 183 24.14 -1.23 3.25
N GLY A 184 24.42 -1.95 4.35
CA GLY A 184 24.77 -1.36 5.66
C GLY A 184 23.59 -1.03 6.55
N ILE A 185 22.34 -1.14 6.07
CA ILE A 185 21.12 -0.93 6.86
C ILE A 185 20.74 -2.24 7.53
N ARG A 186 20.52 -2.23 8.86
CA ARG A 186 19.99 -3.38 9.59
C ARG A 186 18.56 -3.67 9.15
N VAL A 187 18.25 -4.96 8.95
CA VAL A 187 16.91 -5.43 8.62
C VAL A 187 16.47 -6.51 9.60
N GLU A 188 15.37 -6.26 10.29
CA GLU A 188 14.70 -7.17 11.23
C GLU A 188 13.26 -7.46 10.81
N LYS A 189 12.71 -6.56 9.98
CA LYS A 189 11.33 -6.58 9.51
C LYS A 189 11.28 -6.50 8.00
N VAL A 190 10.28 -7.12 7.37
CA VAL A 190 10.14 -7.15 5.90
C VAL A 190 10.08 -5.74 5.31
N TYR A 191 9.49 -4.78 6.02
CA TYR A 191 9.47 -3.40 5.53
C TYR A 191 10.87 -2.76 5.52
N GLN A 192 11.73 -3.07 6.49
CA GLN A 192 13.10 -2.55 6.56
C GLN A 192 13.94 -3.09 5.40
N PHE A 193 13.69 -4.33 4.99
CA PHE A 193 14.28 -4.91 3.77
C PHE A 193 13.93 -4.08 2.53
N ARG A 194 12.64 -3.74 2.35
CA ARG A 194 12.18 -2.90 1.23
C ARG A 194 12.78 -1.50 1.28
N ILE A 195 12.85 -0.89 2.47
CA ILE A 195 13.48 0.42 2.66
C ILE A 195 14.97 0.35 2.29
N ALA A 196 15.71 -0.65 2.79
CA ALA A 196 17.13 -0.79 2.49
C ALA A 196 17.38 -0.89 0.98
N LEU A 197 16.54 -1.64 0.27
CA LEU A 197 16.56 -1.74 -1.19
C LEU A 197 16.19 -0.43 -1.91
N SER A 198 15.27 0.37 -1.37
CA SER A 198 14.94 1.70 -1.92
C SER A 198 16.10 2.70 -1.83
N THR A 199 17.02 2.51 -0.87
CA THR A 199 18.21 3.35 -0.73
C THR A 199 19.40 2.87 -1.59
N ALA A 200 19.30 1.70 -2.21
CA ALA A 200 20.38 1.14 -3.01
C ALA A 200 20.58 1.95 -4.31
N THR A 201 21.78 2.48 -4.50
CA THR A 201 22.16 3.23 -5.71
C THR A 201 22.94 2.40 -6.72
N ARG A 202 23.59 1.32 -6.27
CA ARG A 202 24.54 0.52 -7.07
C ARG A 202 23.91 -0.79 -7.55
N GLU A 203 24.42 -1.32 -8.66
CA GLU A 203 24.01 -2.63 -9.19
C GLU A 203 24.33 -3.77 -8.23
N PHE A 204 25.43 -3.66 -7.50
CA PHE A 204 25.80 -4.64 -6.48
C PHE A 204 25.82 -3.99 -5.10
N ILE A 205 25.18 -4.65 -4.14
CA ILE A 205 25.14 -4.21 -2.75
C ILE A 205 25.66 -5.31 -1.83
N PRO A 206 26.35 -4.94 -0.72
CA PRO A 206 26.72 -5.91 0.30
C PRO A 206 25.46 -6.32 1.09
N ILE A 207 25.30 -7.62 1.30
CA ILE A 207 24.29 -8.19 2.20
C ILE A 207 25.02 -8.98 3.27
N ARG A 208 24.80 -8.64 4.54
CA ARG A 208 25.31 -9.45 5.65
C ARG A 208 24.27 -10.48 6.03
N ILE A 209 24.72 -11.73 6.13
CA ILE A 209 23.89 -12.87 6.46
C ILE A 209 24.53 -13.68 7.59
N LEU A 210 23.72 -14.53 8.22
CA LEU A 210 24.18 -15.66 9.00
C LEU A 210 23.90 -16.94 8.21
N ARG A 211 24.93 -17.77 8.04
CA ARG A 211 24.82 -19.12 7.47
C ARG A 211 25.54 -20.08 8.41
N ASN A 212 24.84 -21.09 8.91
CA ASN A 212 25.38 -22.02 9.92
C ASN A 212 26.02 -21.28 11.11
N GLN A 213 25.35 -20.23 11.61
CA GLN A 213 25.80 -19.37 12.71
C GLN A 213 27.07 -18.55 12.44
N VAL A 214 27.60 -18.54 11.21
CA VAL A 214 28.74 -17.71 10.82
C VAL A 214 28.25 -16.49 10.05
N GLU A 215 28.75 -15.31 10.41
CA GLU A 215 28.45 -14.08 9.68
C GLU A 215 29.26 -14.01 8.38
N LEU A 216 28.57 -13.80 7.26
CA LEU A 216 29.15 -13.67 5.93
C LEU A 216 28.66 -12.39 5.28
N THR A 217 29.51 -11.74 4.48
CA THR A 217 29.10 -10.64 3.61
C THR A 217 29.08 -11.12 2.17
N LEU A 218 27.90 -11.10 1.56
CA LEU A 218 27.65 -11.48 0.18
C LEU A 218 27.51 -10.24 -0.70
N LYS A 219 27.88 -10.36 -1.97
CA LYS A 219 27.67 -9.32 -2.99
C LYS A 219 26.44 -9.68 -3.82
N ALA A 220 25.31 -9.04 -3.55
CA ALA A 220 24.05 -9.33 -4.22
C ALA A 220 23.80 -8.35 -5.37
N LYS A 221 23.25 -8.87 -6.48
CA LYS A 221 22.87 -8.08 -7.65
C LYS A 221 21.47 -7.49 -7.48
N THR A 222 21.30 -6.26 -7.93
CA THR A 222 20.03 -5.53 -7.93
C THR A 222 19.70 -4.98 -9.31
N SER A 223 18.41 -4.98 -9.64
CA SER A 223 17.87 -4.40 -10.87
C SER A 223 17.03 -3.17 -10.55
N HIS A 224 17.00 -2.19 -11.46
CA HIS A 224 16.07 -1.07 -11.35
C HIS A 224 14.64 -1.59 -11.51
N ALA A 225 13.80 -1.32 -10.51
CA ALA A 225 12.42 -1.76 -10.46
C ALA A 225 11.44 -0.58 -10.28
N THR A 226 11.91 0.67 -10.32
CA THR A 226 11.09 1.87 -10.17
C THR A 226 9.93 1.92 -11.17
N ASN A 227 10.18 1.64 -12.45
CA ASN A 227 9.14 1.70 -13.49
C ASN A 227 8.10 0.59 -13.32
N SER A 228 8.54 -0.61 -12.89
CA SER A 228 7.61 -1.71 -12.59
C SER A 228 6.74 -1.37 -11.38
N LEU A 229 7.35 -0.84 -10.31
CA LEU A 229 6.63 -0.41 -9.11
C LEU A 229 5.65 0.73 -9.43
N TYR A 230 6.07 1.66 -10.27
CA TYR A 230 5.22 2.74 -10.75
C TYR A 230 4.03 2.19 -11.55
N ALA A 231 4.26 1.33 -12.53
CA ALA A 231 3.19 0.71 -13.33
C ALA A 231 2.20 -0.08 -12.44
N ASP A 232 2.69 -0.79 -11.42
CA ASP A 232 1.84 -1.46 -10.44
C ASP A 232 0.98 -0.48 -9.63
N ASN A 233 1.53 0.66 -9.23
CA ASN A 233 0.78 1.71 -8.56
C ASN A 233 -0.29 2.32 -9.48
N ILE A 234 0.04 2.60 -10.75
CA ILE A 234 -0.92 3.11 -11.73
C ILE A 234 -2.06 2.12 -11.95
N ARG A 235 -1.74 0.84 -12.16
CA ARG A 235 -2.75 -0.21 -12.31
C ARG A 235 -3.73 -0.25 -11.12
N ARG A 236 -3.22 -0.13 -9.88
CA ARG A 236 -4.07 -0.09 -8.68
C ARG A 236 -4.99 1.12 -8.64
N LEU A 237 -4.50 2.29 -9.04
CA LEU A 237 -5.33 3.50 -9.18
C LEU A 237 -6.43 3.29 -10.22
N GLU A 238 -6.07 2.78 -11.41
CA GLU A 238 -7.03 2.51 -12.49
C GLU A 238 -8.10 1.49 -12.10
N GLU A 239 -7.69 0.39 -11.46
CA GLU A 239 -8.62 -0.63 -10.97
C GLU A 239 -9.62 -0.04 -9.99
N ALA A 240 -9.17 0.80 -9.07
CA ALA A 240 -10.06 1.43 -8.11
C ALA A 240 -11.00 2.47 -8.74
N CYS A 241 -10.53 3.24 -9.72
CA CYS A 241 -11.36 4.19 -10.45
C CYS A 241 -12.52 3.50 -11.19
N LYS A 242 -12.32 2.27 -11.67
CA LYS A 242 -13.36 1.50 -12.38
C LYS A 242 -14.53 1.10 -11.49
N PHE A 243 -14.32 0.93 -10.19
CA PHE A 243 -15.38 0.55 -9.24
C PHE A 243 -16.13 1.76 -8.67
N ALA A 244 -15.76 2.98 -9.07
CA ALA A 244 -16.14 4.18 -8.35
C ALA A 244 -17.30 4.99 -8.99
N GLN A 245 -18.05 4.48 -9.98
CA GLN A 245 -19.19 5.22 -10.56
C GLN A 245 -20.58 4.55 -10.42
N PRO A 246 -21.68 5.33 -10.28
CA PRO A 246 -21.77 6.79 -10.25
C PRO A 246 -22.29 7.29 -8.88
N VAL A 247 -21.38 7.52 -7.93
CA VAL A 247 -21.57 8.66 -7.02
C VAL A 247 -20.74 9.77 -7.65
N GLU A 248 -21.28 10.98 -7.75
CA GLU A 248 -20.57 12.14 -8.29
C GLU A 248 -19.18 12.22 -7.65
N LEU A 249 -18.16 11.85 -8.42
CA LEU A 249 -16.76 11.91 -8.00
C LEU A 249 -16.13 13.12 -8.66
N PRO A 250 -15.85 14.18 -7.91
CA PRO A 250 -14.86 15.13 -8.34
C PRO A 250 -13.50 14.57 -7.87
N ASP A 251 -12.57 14.47 -8.81
CA ASP A 251 -11.11 14.48 -8.61
C ASP A 251 -10.31 13.19 -8.33
N VAL A 252 -10.89 11.99 -8.19
CA VAL A 252 -10.07 10.75 -8.07
C VAL A 252 -9.27 10.44 -9.35
N CYS A 253 -9.80 10.82 -10.52
CA CYS A 253 -9.16 10.58 -11.82
C CYS A 253 -8.15 11.65 -12.25
N TRP A 254 -7.95 12.73 -11.48
CA TRP A 254 -7.05 13.82 -11.86
C TRP A 254 -5.57 13.40 -11.88
N ALA A 255 -5.17 12.46 -11.02
CA ALA A 255 -3.80 11.93 -11.05
C ALA A 255 -3.47 11.27 -12.40
N LEU A 256 -4.44 10.61 -13.07
CA LEU A 256 -4.23 10.03 -14.40
C LEU A 256 -4.12 11.10 -15.50
N ALA A 257 -4.80 12.25 -15.35
CA ALA A 257 -4.75 13.35 -16.31
C ALA A 257 -3.39 14.09 -16.26
N ILE A 258 -2.78 14.24 -15.09
CA ILE A 258 -1.43 14.81 -14.92
C ILE A 258 -0.34 13.87 -15.46
N LEU A 259 -0.61 12.56 -15.52
CA LEU A 259 0.35 11.54 -15.97
C LEU A 259 0.35 11.28 -17.49
N ALA A 260 -0.54 11.95 -18.23
CA ALA A 260 -0.57 11.95 -19.69
C ALA A 260 0.26 13.10 -20.31
N GLU A 261 0.88 13.95 -19.48
CA GLU A 261 1.93 14.94 -19.81
C GLU A 261 3.34 14.33 -19.71
#